data_AF-A0A525VGT3-F1
#
_entry.id   AF-A0A525VGT3-F1
#
_cell.length_a   1.000
_cell.length_b   1.000
_cell.length_c   1.000
_cell.angle_alpha   90.00
_cell.angle_beta   90.00
_cell.angle_gamma   90.00
#
_symmetry.space_group_name_H-M   'P 1'
#
loop_
_entity.id
_entity.type
_entity.pdbx_description
1 polymer ?
#
loop_
_entity_poly.entity_id
_entity_poly.type
_entity_poly.pdbx_seq_one_letter_code
_entity_poly.pdbx_strand_id
1 'polypeptide(L)'
;MAYLRYSPDCDWHVFEDAMTDEGESRLAVWHKDHEAEGASYTVSMIQTMLELEDYSGIPGYQPHHRRMLRDAFEVWLDEQSSAEI
;
A
#
# COMPACT_ATOMS: atom_id res chain seq x y z
N MET A 1 6.77 7.44 5.19
CA MET A 1 7.56 6.24 5.59
C MET A 1 7.47 5.13 4.54
N ALA A 2 8.32 4.08 4.55
CA ALA A 2 8.23 2.93 3.62
C ALA A 2 8.04 1.60 4.37
N TYR A 3 7.06 0.82 3.95
CA TYR A 3 6.59 -0.44 4.55
C TYR A 3 7.11 -1.67 3.83
N LEU A 4 7.29 -1.58 2.51
CA LEU A 4 8.02 -2.55 1.70
C LEU A 4 9.02 -1.82 0.83
N ARG A 5 10.17 -2.45 0.59
CA ARG A 5 11.22 -1.94 -0.28
C ARG A 5 11.67 -3.03 -1.22
N TYR A 6 11.93 -2.63 -2.46
CA TYR A 6 12.57 -3.48 -3.44
C TYR A 6 13.83 -4.12 -2.86
N SER A 7 13.91 -5.44 -2.98
CA SER A 7 15.05 -6.24 -2.56
C SER A 7 15.11 -7.49 -3.44
N PRO A 8 16.20 -8.29 -3.38
CA PRO A 8 16.28 -9.53 -4.17
C PRO A 8 15.11 -10.50 -3.95
N ASP A 9 14.44 -10.41 -2.80
CA ASP A 9 13.32 -11.27 -2.40
C ASP A 9 11.97 -10.52 -2.36
N CYS A 10 11.94 -9.24 -2.77
CA CYS A 10 10.72 -8.42 -2.76
C CYS A 10 10.68 -7.50 -3.98
N ASP A 11 9.73 -7.77 -4.88
CA ASP A 11 9.47 -6.96 -6.07
C ASP A 11 8.50 -5.80 -5.81
N TRP A 12 8.22 -5.48 -4.55
CA TRP A 12 7.25 -4.46 -4.14
C TRP A 12 7.91 -3.30 -3.40
N HIS A 13 7.41 -2.10 -3.68
CA HIS A 13 7.74 -0.89 -2.94
C HIS A 13 6.44 -0.27 -2.46
N VAL A 14 6.26 -0.20 -1.14
CA VAL A 14 5.05 0.34 -0.50
C VAL A 14 5.47 1.45 0.45
N PHE A 15 4.98 2.66 0.22
CA PHE A 15 5.41 3.83 0.96
C PHE A 15 4.30 4.85 1.05
N GLU A 16 4.32 5.60 2.14
CA GLU A 16 3.46 6.75 2.35
C GLU A 16 3.82 7.82 1.33
N ASP A 17 2.84 8.16 0.50
CA ASP A 17 2.90 9.26 -0.43
C ASP A 17 2.71 10.56 0.35
N ALA A 18 3.51 11.58 0.03
CA ALA A 18 3.45 12.85 0.76
C ALA A 18 2.02 13.40 0.72
N MET A 19 1.48 13.79 1.88
CA MET A 19 0.14 14.37 2.00
C MET A 19 -0.08 15.37 0.87
N THR A 20 -1.12 15.15 0.08
CA THR A 20 -1.52 16.14 -0.92
C THR A 20 -1.99 17.40 -0.21
N ASP A 21 -2.14 18.51 -0.94
CA ASP A 21 -2.68 19.78 -0.43
C ASP A 21 -4.04 19.63 0.31
N GLU A 22 -4.71 18.49 0.15
CA GLU A 22 -5.99 18.15 0.80
C GLU A 22 -5.83 17.55 2.21
N GLY A 23 -4.60 17.30 2.69
CA GLY A 23 -4.33 16.78 4.05
C GLY A 23 -4.69 15.30 4.25
N GLU A 24 -4.92 14.57 3.17
CA GLU A 24 -5.27 13.14 3.19
C GLU A 24 -4.00 12.29 3.04
N SER A 25 -3.74 11.39 4.00
CA SER A 25 -2.68 10.40 3.91
C SER A 25 -2.97 9.39 2.79
N ARG A 26 -1.96 9.11 1.96
CA ARG A 26 -2.05 8.15 0.87
C ARG A 26 -0.90 7.16 0.91
N LEU A 27 -1.18 5.94 0.45
CA LEU A 27 -0.20 4.85 0.36
C LEU A 27 0.07 4.55 -1.11
N ALA A 28 1.29 4.80 -1.57
CA ALA A 28 1.76 4.41 -2.89
C ALA A 28 2.24 2.95 -2.88
N VAL A 29 1.81 2.18 -3.87
CA VAL A 29 2.10 0.75 -4.02
C VAL A 29 2.59 0.47 -5.42
N TRP A 30 3.87 0.12 -5.54
CA TRP A 30 4.54 -0.11 -6.82
C TRP A 30 5.07 -1.54 -6.88
N HIS A 31 4.85 -2.19 -8.02
CA HIS A 31 5.52 -3.43 -8.37
C HIS A 31 6.64 -3.12 -9.35
N LYS A 32 7.80 -3.75 -9.21
CA LYS A 32 9.01 -3.46 -10.01
C LYS A 32 8.78 -3.55 -11.52
N ASP A 33 8.02 -4.54 -11.98
CA ASP A 33 7.68 -4.70 -13.41
C ASP A 33 6.57 -3.76 -13.90
N HIS A 34 5.85 -3.10 -12.98
CA HIS A 34 4.70 -2.22 -13.26
C HIS A 34 4.88 -0.84 -12.61
N GLU A 35 6.12 -0.38 -12.41
CA GLU A 35 6.40 0.85 -11.66
C GLU A 35 5.76 2.08 -12.30
N ALA A 36 5.71 2.14 -13.63
CA ALA A 36 5.05 3.20 -14.39
C ALA A 36 3.52 3.23 -14.21
N GLU A 37 2.93 2.13 -13.72
CA GLU A 37 1.50 1.99 -13.40
C GLU A 37 1.26 2.09 -11.88
N GLY A 38 2.30 2.40 -11.10
CA GLY A 38 2.22 2.55 -9.65
C GLY A 38 1.04 3.43 -9.23
N ALA A 39 0.30 2.99 -8.23
CA ALA A 39 -0.93 3.64 -7.79
C ALA A 39 -0.85 4.08 -6.34
N SER A 40 -1.50 5.19 -6.03
CA SER A 40 -1.68 5.70 -4.67
C SER A 40 -3.11 5.47 -4.21
N TYR A 41 -3.28 4.98 -2.98
CA TYR A 41 -4.56 4.64 -2.40
C TYR A 41 -4.80 5.42 -1.11
N THR A 42 -6.04 5.83 -0.87
CA THR A 42 -6.43 6.52 0.37
C THR A 42 -6.60 5.52 1.50
N VAL A 43 -6.67 6.01 2.74
CA VAL A 43 -6.96 5.18 3.94
C VAL A 43 -8.20 4.31 3.73
N SER A 44 -9.30 4.91 3.28
CA SER A 44 -10.57 4.22 3.04
C SER A 44 -10.47 3.13 1.96
N MET A 45 -9.67 3.36 0.91
CA MET A 45 -9.43 2.37 -0.14
C MET A 45 -8.67 1.16 0.41
N ILE A 46 -7.61 1.39 1.18
CA ILE A 46 -6.82 0.32 1.79
C ILE A 46 -7.66 -0.48 2.80
N GLN A 47 -8.47 0.18 3.62
CA GLN A 47 -9.43 -0.51 4.50
C GLN A 47 -10.38 -1.42 3.72
N THR A 48 -10.96 -0.90 2.64
CA THR A 48 -11.87 -1.69 1.78
C THR A 48 -11.15 -2.91 1.17
N MET A 49 -9.91 -2.76 0.70
CA MET A 49 -9.13 -3.88 0.17
C MET A 49 -8.85 -4.96 1.21
N LEU A 50 -8.54 -4.56 2.45
CA LEU A 50 -8.32 -5.49 3.56
C LEU A 50 -9.61 -6.22 3.95
N GLU A 51 -10.73 -5.51 4.05
CA GLU A 51 -12.04 -6.09 4.41
C GLU A 51 -12.53 -7.10 3.36
N LEU A 52 -12.35 -6.79 2.08
CA LEU A 52 -12.75 -7.67 0.98
C LEU A 52 -11.70 -8.73 0.63
N GLU A 53 -10.50 -8.63 1.21
CA GLU A 53 -9.28 -9.37 0.80
C GLU A 53 -9.02 -9.30 -0.71
N ASP A 54 -9.43 -8.21 -1.36
CA ASP A 54 -9.32 -8.01 -2.81
C ASP A 54 -8.26 -6.95 -3.13
N TYR A 55 -7.19 -7.42 -3.78
CA TYR A 55 -6.03 -6.62 -4.19
C TYR A 55 -5.88 -6.62 -5.71
N SER A 56 -6.88 -7.15 -6.44
CA SER A 56 -6.83 -7.28 -7.90
C SER A 56 -6.70 -5.96 -8.64
N GLY A 57 -7.09 -4.85 -8.00
CA GLY A 57 -6.89 -3.49 -8.51
C GLY A 57 -5.45 -2.96 -8.40
N ILE A 58 -4.51 -3.71 -7.84
CA ILE A 58 -3.10 -3.31 -7.73
C ILE A 58 -2.32 -3.85 -8.95
N PRO A 59 -1.69 -2.98 -9.75
CA PRO A 59 -0.87 -3.43 -10.89
C PRO A 59 0.25 -4.38 -10.45
N GLY A 60 0.40 -5.49 -11.17
CA GLY A 60 1.35 -6.56 -10.83
C GLY A 60 0.89 -7.52 -9.73
N TYR A 61 -0.31 -7.34 -9.16
CA TYR A 61 -0.81 -8.23 -8.12
C TYR A 61 -0.97 -9.68 -8.60
N GLN A 62 -0.58 -10.61 -7.73
CA GLN A 62 -0.84 -12.04 -7.89
C GLN A 62 -1.26 -12.61 -6.54
N PRO A 63 -2.09 -13.68 -6.49
CA PRO A 63 -2.64 -14.20 -5.24
C PRO A 63 -1.62 -14.56 -4.16
N HIS A 64 -0.39 -14.91 -4.54
CA HIS A 64 0.67 -15.26 -3.59
C HIS A 64 1.27 -14.02 -2.87
N HIS A 65 1.11 -12.82 -3.43
CA HIS A 65 1.53 -11.56 -2.81
C HIS A 65 0.59 -11.10 -1.68
N ARG A 66 -0.62 -11.68 -1.61
CA ARG A 66 -1.70 -11.25 -0.71
C ARG A 66 -1.24 -11.03 0.73
N ARG A 67 -0.52 -11.99 1.30
CA ARG A 67 -0.11 -11.94 2.71
C ARG A 67 0.86 -10.79 2.97
N MET A 68 1.85 -10.62 2.11
CA MET A 68 2.86 -9.58 2.26
C MET A 68 2.27 -8.17 2.11
N LEU A 69 1.38 -7.98 1.13
CA LEU A 69 0.70 -6.70 0.94
C LEU A 69 -0.24 -6.39 2.11
N ARG A 70 -0.98 -7.40 2.59
CA ARG A 70 -1.81 -7.29 3.79
C ARG A 70 -1.01 -6.82 5.00
N ASP A 71 0.10 -7.48 5.30
CA ASP A 71 0.94 -7.16 6.46
C ASP A 71 1.45 -5.69 6.36
N ALA A 72 1.86 -5.25 5.16
CA ALA A 72 2.29 -3.87 4.94
C ALA A 72 1.16 -2.84 5.14
N PHE A 73 -0.05 -3.16 4.68
CA PHE A 73 -1.21 -2.28 4.77
C PHE A 73 -1.75 -2.19 6.20
N GLU A 74 -1.77 -3.30 6.93
CA GLU A 74 -2.17 -3.33 8.34
C GLU A 74 -1.22 -2.47 9.20
N VAL A 75 0.10 -2.53 8.96
CA VAL A 75 1.08 -1.68 9.67
C VAL A 75 0.85 -0.20 9.38
N TRP A 76 0.63 0.17 8.12
CA TRP A 76 0.37 1.57 7.77
C TRP A 76 -0.93 2.11 8.39
N LEU A 77 -2.02 1.32 8.37
CA LEU A 77 -3.31 1.75 8.95
C LEU A 77 -3.27 1.93 10.48
N ASP A 78 -2.49 1.10 11.18
CA ASP A 78 -2.27 1.24 12.63
C ASP A 78 -1.61 2.58 12.97
N GLU A 79 -0.64 3.01 12.14
CA GLU A 79 0.01 4.32 12.29
C GLU A 79 -0.94 5.49 12.01
N GLN A 80 -1.82 5.37 10.99
CA GLN A 80 -2.81 6.42 10.71
C GLN A 80 -3.82 6.57 11.86
N SER A 81 -4.24 5.46 12.47
CA SER A 81 -5.14 5.49 13.64
C SER A 81 -4.46 6.08 14.89
N SER A 82 -3.14 5.91 15.00
CA SER A 82 -2.34 6.45 16.11
C SER A 82 -2.00 7.94 15.95
N ALA A 83 -2.05 8.46 14.73
CA ALA A 83 -1.80 9.87 14.42
C ALA A 83 -2.99 10.79 14.75
N GLU A 84 -4.17 10.24 15.07
CA GLU A 84 -5.38 10.98 15.45
C GLU A 84 -5.51 11.29 16.96
N ILE A 85 -4.43 11.19 17.77
CA ILE A 85 -4.42 11.45 19.23
C ILE A 85 -3.71 12.74 19.62
#